data_AF-A0A7X7AT27-F1
#
_entry.id   AF-A0A7X7AT27-F1
#
_cell.length_a   1.000
_cell.length_b   1.000
_cell.length_c   1.000
_cell.angle_alpha   90.00
_cell.angle_beta   90.00
_cell.angle_gamma   90.00
#
_symmetry.space_group_name_H-M   'P 1'
#
loop_
_entity.id
_entity.type
_entity.pdbx_description
1 polymer ?
#
loop_
_entity_poly.entity_id
_entity_poly.type
_entity_poly.pdbx_seq_one_letter_code
_entity_poly.pdbx_strand_id
1 'polypeptide(L)'
;MKRILAMLLVLMVLVGCTTSNNNNNGTGGNNNNGNTETVVKVVYLGVIYEATDEVSESLGSSWSYSGTVKEVVADADINTEYDVIVSNSLEVGTEVFAETGNEETIVVATGDSEYTTFGAAK
;
A
#
# COMPACT_ATOMS: atom_id res chain seq x y z
N MET A 1 11.36 -38.84 42.21
CA MET A 1 12.62 -38.19 42.66
C MET A 1 12.48 -36.70 42.42
N LYS A 2 12.57 -35.88 43.47
CA LYS A 2 12.49 -34.40 43.44
C LYS A 2 13.85 -33.83 43.09
N ARG A 3 13.97 -32.82 42.20
CA ARG A 3 15.02 -31.78 42.24
C ARG A 3 14.61 -30.49 41.51
N ILE A 4 14.60 -29.39 42.29
CA ILE A 4 15.13 -28.03 41.98
C ILE A 4 14.34 -27.27 40.88
N LEU A 5 13.46 -26.29 41.14
CA LEU A 5 13.54 -25.02 41.90
C LEU A 5 14.81 -24.18 41.70
N ALA A 6 14.77 -23.27 40.71
CA ALA A 6 15.49 -22.00 40.68
C ALA A 6 14.51 -21.00 40.02
N MET A 7 13.75 -20.17 40.74
CA MET A 7 14.13 -19.00 41.54
C MET A 7 14.84 -17.92 40.71
N LEU A 8 14.01 -16.97 40.25
CA LEU A 8 14.22 -15.52 40.29
C LEU A 8 15.40 -14.92 39.51
N LEU A 9 15.07 -14.17 38.46
CA LEU A 9 15.76 -12.91 38.19
C LEU A 9 14.72 -11.83 37.89
N VAL A 10 14.51 -10.95 38.87
CA VAL A 10 13.91 -9.63 38.66
C VAL A 10 15.05 -8.70 38.31
N LEU A 11 14.96 -8.01 37.18
CA LEU A 11 15.71 -6.78 36.95
C LEU A 11 14.72 -5.72 36.45
N MET A 12 14.25 -4.88 37.38
CA MET A 12 13.71 -3.56 37.07
C MET A 12 14.88 -2.56 36.99
N VAL A 13 14.96 -1.82 35.88
CA VAL A 13 15.55 -0.47 35.81
C VAL A 13 14.69 0.30 34.80
N LEU A 14 13.65 1.02 35.23
CA LEU A 14 13.61 2.44 35.63
C LEU A 14 14.21 3.45 34.63
N VAL A 15 13.29 4.25 34.09
CA VAL A 15 13.33 5.71 33.77
C VAL A 15 14.19 6.22 32.62
N GLY A 16 13.50 6.89 31.70
CA GLY A 16 14.09 7.88 30.80
C GLY A 16 13.06 8.58 29.92
N CYS A 17 12.02 9.20 30.50
CA CYS A 17 11.27 10.24 29.77
C CYS A 17 12.20 11.45 29.60
N THR A 18 12.88 11.56 28.46
CA THR A 18 13.54 12.81 28.10
C THR A 18 12.50 13.72 27.44
N THR A 19 12.00 14.67 28.21
CA THR A 19 11.41 15.89 27.65
C THR A 19 12.52 16.62 26.89
N SER A 20 12.51 16.55 25.57
CA SER A 20 13.36 17.41 24.74
C SER A 20 12.61 18.70 24.48
N ASN A 21 12.89 19.71 25.31
CA ASN A 21 12.43 21.07 25.11
C ASN A 21 13.49 21.80 24.26
N ASN A 22 13.34 21.79 22.93
CA ASN A 22 14.21 22.55 22.05
C ASN A 22 13.50 23.83 21.61
N ASN A 23 13.76 24.92 22.33
CA ASN A 23 13.38 26.26 21.92
C ASN A 23 14.42 26.76 20.92
N ASN A 24 14.09 26.73 19.62
CA ASN A 24 14.79 27.53 18.63
C ASN A 24 13.77 28.41 17.91
N ASN A 25 13.72 29.68 18.32
CA ASN A 25 13.20 30.76 17.52
C ASN A 25 14.10 30.91 16.28
N GLY A 26 13.67 30.31 15.18
CA GLY A 26 14.30 30.41 13.86
C GLY A 26 13.24 30.87 12.86
N THR A 27 13.29 32.15 12.53
CA THR A 27 12.55 32.75 11.41
C THR A 27 12.93 32.05 10.11
N GLY A 28 11.94 31.69 9.29
CA GLY A 28 12.17 31.22 7.92
C GLY A 28 12.03 29.71 7.76
N GLY A 29 10.84 29.28 7.36
CA GLY A 29 10.56 27.91 6.96
C GLY A 29 9.25 27.86 6.22
N ASN A 30 9.28 28.25 4.94
CA ASN A 30 8.25 27.86 3.99
C ASN A 30 8.38 26.35 3.80
N ASN A 31 7.87 25.57 4.77
CA ASN A 31 7.77 24.13 4.65
C ASN A 31 6.56 23.84 3.77
N ASN A 32 6.72 23.98 2.46
CA ASN A 32 6.07 23.04 1.56
C ASN A 32 6.67 21.68 1.91
N ASN A 33 6.10 21.04 2.94
CA ASN A 33 6.24 19.63 3.15
C ASN A 33 5.52 18.97 1.97
N GLY A 34 6.26 18.79 0.87
CA GLY A 34 5.84 17.97 -0.25
C GLY A 34 5.72 16.55 0.27
N ASN A 35 4.55 16.25 0.83
CA ASN A 35 4.07 14.90 0.91
C ASN A 35 3.84 14.53 -0.56
N THR A 36 4.86 13.99 -1.23
CA THR A 36 4.66 13.38 -2.54
C THR A 36 3.80 12.17 -2.25
N GLU A 37 2.48 12.32 -2.39
CA GLU A 37 1.56 11.21 -2.27
C GLU A 37 1.96 10.19 -3.33
N THR A 38 2.50 9.05 -2.88
CA THR A 38 2.84 7.96 -3.78
C THR A 38 1.53 7.44 -4.34
N VAL A 39 1.26 7.75 -5.60
CA VAL A 39 0.08 7.24 -6.31
C VAL A 39 0.22 5.73 -6.43
N VAL A 40 -0.78 4.99 -5.97
CA VAL A 40 -0.79 3.53 -6.09
C VAL A 40 -1.02 3.17 -7.56
N LYS A 41 -0.18 2.30 -8.10
CA LYS A 41 -0.18 1.91 -9.50
C LYS A 41 -0.28 0.40 -9.67
N VAL A 42 -0.89 -0.02 -10.76
CA VAL A 42 -1.02 -1.42 -11.19
C VAL A 42 -0.70 -1.53 -12.68
N VAL A 43 0.16 -2.47 -13.06
CA VAL A 43 0.42 -2.82 -14.46
C VAL A 43 -0.41 -4.03 -14.83
N TYR A 44 -1.24 -3.91 -15.86
CA TYR A 44 -2.06 -5.00 -16.38
C TYR A 44 -2.18 -4.88 -17.91
N LEU A 45 -1.90 -5.97 -18.63
CA LEU A 45 -1.93 -6.04 -20.10
C LEU A 45 -1.13 -4.92 -20.79
N GLY A 46 0.01 -4.52 -20.23
CA GLY A 46 0.87 -3.46 -20.79
C GLY A 46 0.34 -2.04 -20.57
N VAL A 47 -0.64 -1.85 -19.69
CA VAL A 47 -1.19 -0.53 -19.30
C VAL A 47 -0.88 -0.28 -17.82
N ILE A 48 -0.49 0.96 -17.50
CA ILE A 48 -0.33 1.42 -16.12
C ILE A 48 -1.66 2.05 -15.69
N TYR A 49 -2.23 1.56 -14.60
CA TYR A 49 -3.43 2.06 -13.97
C TYR A 49 -3.07 2.74 -12.65
N GLU A 50 -3.65 3.89 -12.37
CA GLU A 50 -3.48 4.67 -11.15
C GLU A 50 -4.76 4.66 -10.32
N ALA A 51 -4.62 4.52 -8.99
CA ALA A 51 -5.76 4.53 -8.09
C ALA A 51 -6.52 5.85 -8.21
N THR A 52 -7.85 5.76 -8.26
CA THR A 52 -8.73 6.93 -8.15
C THR A 52 -9.23 7.06 -6.72
N ASP A 53 -9.87 8.20 -6.40
CA ASP A 53 -10.48 8.44 -5.08
C ASP A 53 -11.79 7.64 -4.87
N GLU A 54 -12.17 6.77 -5.82
CA GLU A 54 -13.42 6.01 -5.76
C GLU A 54 -13.22 4.66 -5.09
N VAL A 55 -13.81 4.51 -3.90
CA VAL A 55 -13.89 3.25 -3.15
C VAL A 55 -15.36 2.82 -3.05
N SER A 56 -15.61 1.52 -3.23
CA SER A 56 -16.93 0.90 -3.12
C SER A 56 -16.89 -0.30 -2.19
N GLU A 57 -17.95 -0.49 -1.41
CA GLU A 57 -18.17 -1.70 -0.58
C GLU A 57 -18.76 -2.87 -1.40
N SER A 58 -18.96 -2.67 -2.71
CA SER A 58 -19.44 -3.72 -3.61
C SER A 58 -18.82 -3.61 -4.99
N LEU A 59 -18.39 -4.75 -5.54
CA LEU A 59 -17.80 -4.81 -6.87
C LEU A 59 -18.82 -4.41 -7.96
N GLY A 60 -20.08 -4.79 -7.81
CA GLY A 60 -21.10 -4.67 -8.87
C GLY A 60 -21.04 -5.83 -9.87
N SER A 61 -21.89 -5.80 -10.90
CA SER A 61 -22.08 -6.94 -11.82
C SER A 61 -21.27 -6.87 -13.12
N SER A 62 -20.64 -5.74 -13.44
CA SER A 62 -19.95 -5.54 -14.72
C SER A 62 -18.50 -6.01 -14.73
N TRP A 63 -17.95 -6.38 -13.58
CA TRP A 63 -16.54 -6.72 -13.43
C TRP A 63 -16.30 -8.22 -13.38
N SER A 64 -15.23 -8.67 -14.03
CA SER A 64 -14.80 -10.06 -14.06
C SER A 64 -13.40 -10.21 -13.48
N TYR A 65 -13.19 -11.27 -12.69
CA TYR A 65 -11.87 -11.59 -12.16
C TYR A 65 -10.87 -11.78 -13.29
N SER A 66 -9.77 -11.01 -13.24
CA SER A 66 -8.72 -11.00 -14.26
C SER A 66 -7.42 -11.62 -13.77
N GLY A 67 -7.14 -11.50 -12.47
CA GLY A 67 -5.95 -12.11 -11.88
C GLY A 67 -5.64 -11.58 -10.50
N THR A 68 -4.41 -11.81 -10.07
CA THR A 68 -3.85 -11.30 -8.81
C THR A 68 -2.49 -10.67 -9.05
N VAL A 69 -2.16 -9.65 -8.26
CA VAL A 69 -0.81 -9.07 -8.20
C VAL A 69 0.20 -10.19 -7.90
N LYS A 70 1.24 -10.28 -8.74
CA LYS A 70 2.30 -11.29 -8.63
C LYS A 70 3.61 -10.74 -8.08
N GLU A 71 3.84 -9.44 -8.24
CA GLU A 71 5.07 -8.79 -7.83
C GLU A 71 4.80 -7.35 -7.37
N VAL A 72 5.59 -6.90 -6.39
CA VAL A 72 5.60 -5.52 -5.91
C VAL A 72 6.96 -4.91 -6.20
N VAL A 73 7.00 -3.83 -6.98
CA VAL A 73 8.22 -3.15 -7.40
C VAL A 73 8.27 -1.73 -6.84
N ALA A 74 9.42 -1.06 -6.86
CA ALA A 74 9.47 0.34 -6.47
C ALA A 74 8.75 1.21 -7.51
N ASP A 75 8.16 2.33 -7.09
CA ASP A 75 7.45 3.25 -8.00
C ASP A 75 8.33 3.76 -9.15
N ALA A 76 9.63 3.93 -8.90
CA ALA A 76 10.59 4.36 -9.92
C ALA A 76 10.86 3.30 -11.00
N ASP A 77 10.55 2.03 -10.74
CA ASP A 77 10.83 0.91 -11.64
C ASP A 77 9.58 0.50 -12.43
N ILE A 78 8.40 1.02 -12.10
CA ILE A 78 7.15 0.64 -12.75
C ILE A 78 7.12 1.09 -14.21
N ASN A 79 6.76 0.17 -15.10
CA ASN A 79 6.70 0.35 -16.55
C ASN A 79 5.74 -0.68 -17.17
N THR A 80 5.60 -0.70 -18.50
CA THR A 80 4.62 -1.54 -19.21
C THR A 80 5.17 -2.89 -19.69
N GLU A 81 6.42 -3.23 -19.42
CA GLU A 81 7.10 -4.41 -19.99
C GLU A 81 6.91 -5.70 -19.16
N TYR A 82 6.00 -5.70 -18.19
CA TYR A 82 5.73 -6.86 -17.34
C TYR A 82 4.73 -7.84 -17.97
N ASP A 83 5.06 -9.13 -17.95
CA ASP A 83 4.19 -10.24 -18.39
C ASP A 83 3.14 -10.65 -17.32
N VAL A 84 3.25 -10.11 -16.11
CA VAL A 84 2.39 -10.40 -14.95
C VAL A 84 1.80 -9.12 -14.38
N ILE A 85 0.79 -9.24 -13.53
CA ILE A 85 0.23 -8.09 -12.81
C ILE A 85 1.22 -7.64 -11.74
N VAL A 86 1.67 -6.40 -11.84
CA VAL A 86 2.64 -5.78 -10.92
C VAL A 86 2.02 -4.56 -10.25
N SER A 87 2.36 -4.30 -8.99
CA SER A 87 1.98 -3.06 -8.31
C SER A 87 3.20 -2.38 -7.68
N ASN A 88 3.12 -1.07 -7.42
CA ASN A 88 4.12 -0.38 -6.62
C ASN A 88 3.83 -0.41 -5.10
N SER A 89 2.63 -0.82 -4.68
CA SER A 89 2.22 -0.74 -3.27
C SER A 89 1.21 -1.81 -2.82
N LEU A 90 0.47 -2.46 -3.73
CA LEU A 90 -0.50 -3.50 -3.36
C LEU A 90 0.21 -4.82 -3.06
N GLU A 91 -0.31 -5.59 -2.13
CA GLU A 91 0.28 -6.86 -1.73
C GLU A 91 0.17 -7.94 -2.82
N VAL A 92 1.12 -8.87 -2.82
CA VAL A 92 1.04 -10.06 -3.68
C VAL A 92 -0.20 -10.87 -3.29
N GLY A 93 -1.01 -11.23 -4.28
CA GLY A 93 -2.29 -11.92 -4.07
C GLY A 93 -3.50 -11.00 -4.06
N THR A 94 -3.33 -9.68 -4.06
CA THR A 94 -4.42 -8.72 -4.27
C THR A 94 -5.13 -8.99 -5.60
N GLU A 95 -6.45 -9.11 -5.56
CA GLU A 95 -7.28 -9.44 -6.72
C GLU A 95 -7.54 -8.22 -7.61
N VAL A 96 -7.46 -8.45 -8.92
CA VAL A 96 -7.73 -7.45 -9.96
C VAL A 96 -8.87 -7.93 -10.84
N PHE A 97 -9.82 -7.04 -11.07
CA PHE A 97 -11.02 -7.23 -11.88
C PHE A 97 -11.04 -6.24 -13.04
N ALA A 98 -11.45 -6.70 -14.21
CA ALA A 98 -11.58 -5.88 -15.41
C ALA A 98 -12.95 -6.10 -16.05
N GLU A 99 -13.43 -5.07 -16.74
CA GLU A 99 -14.64 -5.16 -17.56
C GLU A 99 -14.24 -5.58 -18.98
N THR A 100 -14.95 -6.56 -19.54
CA THR A 100 -14.62 -7.06 -20.89
C THR A 100 -14.86 -5.97 -21.93
N GLY A 101 -13.81 -5.59 -22.67
CA GLY A 101 -13.89 -4.58 -23.72
C GLY A 101 -13.71 -3.14 -23.23
N ASN A 102 -13.32 -2.94 -21.96
CA ASN A 102 -12.98 -1.65 -21.40
C ASN A 102 -11.54 -1.69 -20.85
N GLU A 103 -10.63 -0.99 -21.52
CA GLU A 103 -9.21 -0.90 -21.13
C GLU A 103 -8.89 0.34 -20.30
N GLU A 104 -9.89 1.22 -20.07
CA GLU A 104 -9.70 2.50 -19.38
C GLU A 104 -9.69 2.34 -17.86
N THR A 105 -10.35 1.29 -17.34
CA THR A 105 -10.52 1.12 -15.90
C THR A 105 -10.38 -0.35 -15.47
N ILE A 106 -9.84 -0.52 -14.26
CA ILE A 106 -9.85 -1.78 -13.52
C ILE A 106 -10.36 -1.52 -12.10
N VAL A 107 -10.72 -2.59 -11.40
CA VAL A 107 -11.08 -2.56 -9.99
C VAL A 107 -10.19 -3.53 -9.22
N VAL A 108 -9.76 -3.12 -8.04
CA VAL A 108 -8.84 -3.87 -7.19
C VAL A 108 -9.45 -4.10 -5.81
N ALA A 109 -9.36 -5.31 -5.28
CA ALA A 109 -9.75 -5.59 -3.89
C ALA A 109 -8.68 -5.09 -2.91
N THR A 110 -8.97 -4.03 -2.16
CA THR A 110 -8.02 -3.36 -1.25
C THR A 110 -8.28 -3.65 0.23
N GLY A 111 -9.37 -4.36 0.55
CA GLY A 111 -9.70 -4.82 1.90
C GLY A 111 -10.72 -5.96 1.91
N ASP A 112 -11.16 -6.40 3.08
CA ASP A 112 -12.07 -7.55 3.27
C ASP A 112 -13.41 -7.44 2.51
N SER A 113 -13.81 -6.24 2.11
CA SER A 113 -14.97 -5.97 1.25
C SER A 113 -14.86 -4.63 0.51
N GLU A 114 -13.65 -4.09 0.37
CA GLU A 114 -13.42 -2.78 -0.23
C GLU A 114 -12.77 -2.95 -1.61
N TYR A 115 -13.31 -2.20 -2.56
CA TYR A 115 -12.88 -2.20 -3.94
C TYR A 115 -12.52 -0.77 -4.35
N THR A 116 -11.33 -0.59 -4.89
CA THR A 116 -10.85 0.70 -5.39
C THR A 116 -10.80 0.67 -6.90
N THR A 117 -11.34 1.71 -7.55
CA THR A 117 -11.22 1.88 -9.00
C THR A 117 -9.84 2.43 -9.34
N PHE A 118 -9.26 1.94 -10.44
CA PHE A 118 -8.05 2.50 -11.02
C PHE A 118 -8.32 2.88 -12.47
N GLY A 119 -7.83 4.05 -12.87
CA GLY A 119 -7.92 4.54 -14.25
C GLY A 119 -6.59 4.42 -14.99
N ALA A 120 -6.63 4.17 -16.29
CA ALA A 120 -5.43 4.15 -17.12
C ALA A 120 -4.70 5.51 -17.05
N ALA A 121 -3.40 5.47 -16.75
CA ALA A 121 -2.54 6.65 -16.74
C ALA A 121 -2.40 7.20 -18.18
N LYS A 122 -2.46 8.53 -18.32
CA LYS A 122 -2.38 9.23 -19.62
C LYS A 122 -0.97 9.64 -19.99
#